data_AF-A0A7W1I0T5-F1
#
_entry.id   AF-A0A7W1I0T5-F1
#
_cell.length_a   1.000
_cell.length_b   1.000
_cell.length_c   1.000
_cell.angle_alpha   90.00
_cell.angle_beta   90.00
_cell.angle_gamma   90.00
#
_symmetry.space_group_name_H-M   'P 1'
#
loop_
_entity.id
_entity.type
_entity.pdbx_description
1 polymer ?
#
loop_
_entity_poly.entity_id
_entity_poly.type
_entity_poly.pdbx_seq_one_letter_code
_entity_poly.pdbx_strand_id
1 'polypeptide(L)' 'MAVVVTSNLRLVDAPGNVLLPAKASGLPKDSVANVSQVITLDRDFLSERAERLRGRGWTLSERSRRDHERRRRISRVWL' A
#
# COMPACT_ATOMS: atom_id res chain seq x y z
N MET A 1 -16.79 -2.92 -0.82
CA MET A 1 -15.67 -2.11 -0.30
C MET A 1 -14.41 -2.48 -1.05
N ALA A 2 -13.51 -1.51 -1.26
CA ALA A 2 -12.23 -1.70 -1.92
C ALA A 2 -11.16 -0.80 -1.27
N VAL A 3 -9.90 -1.06 -1.60
CA VAL A 3 -8.76 -0.20 -1.26
C VAL A 3 -8.14 0.34 -2.54
N VAL A 4 -7.59 1.54 -2.47
CA VAL A 4 -6.88 2.15 -3.61
C VAL A 4 -5.53 1.47 -3.82
N VAL A 5 -5.20 1.14 -5.07
CA VAL A 5 -3.88 0.64 -5.47
C VAL A 5 -3.16 1.72 -6.27
N THR A 6 -1.86 1.89 -6.02
CA THR A 6 -1.03 2.90 -6.69
C THR A 6 0.39 2.40 -6.95
N SER A 7 0.97 2.73 -8.09
CA SER A 7 2.39 2.43 -8.37
C SER A 7 3.36 3.41 -7.70
N ASN A 8 2.86 4.34 -6.86
CA ASN A 8 3.72 5.21 -6.06
C ASN A 8 4.30 4.45 -4.86
N LEU A 9 5.45 3.82 -5.08
CA LEU A 9 6.13 2.99 -4.07
C LEU A 9 6.56 3.76 -2.82
N ARG A 10 6.63 5.09 -2.84
CA ARG A 10 6.95 5.92 -1.65
C ARG A 10 5.93 5.72 -0.53
N LEU A 11 4.72 5.28 -0.85
CA LEU A 11 3.67 5.04 0.12
C LEU A 11 3.88 3.73 0.91
N VAL A 12 4.78 2.83 0.46
CA VAL A 12 5.01 1.57 1.16
C VAL A 12 5.51 1.79 2.60
N ASP A 13 6.19 2.90 2.87
CA ASP A 13 6.76 3.17 4.19
C ASP A 13 5.74 3.66 5.23
N ALA A 14 4.49 3.94 4.83
CA ALA A 14 3.43 4.29 5.77
C ALA A 14 2.87 3.03 6.45
N PRO A 15 2.47 3.10 7.74
CA PRO A 15 1.95 1.95 8.46
C PRO A 15 0.71 1.36 7.79
N GLY A 16 0.66 0.02 7.72
CA GLY A 16 -0.50 -0.71 7.22
C GLY A 16 -0.57 -0.84 5.70
N ASN A 17 0.24 -0.09 4.95
CA ASN A 17 0.33 -0.28 3.50
C ASN A 17 0.97 -1.64 3.16
N VAL A 18 0.59 -2.17 2.00
CA VAL A 18 1.05 -3.50 1.56
C VAL A 18 1.68 -3.37 0.20
N LEU A 19 2.93 -3.83 0.08
CA LEU A 19 3.61 -3.92 -1.21
C LEU A 19 2.94 -5.01 -2.06
N LEU A 20 2.67 -4.68 -3.31
CA LEU A 20 2.16 -5.58 -4.32
C LEU A 20 3.19 -5.78 -5.45
N PRO A 21 4.06 -6.80 -5.38
CA PRO A 21 5.01 -7.07 -6.47
C PRO A 21 4.29 -7.48 -7.76
N ALA A 22 4.67 -6.89 -8.90
CA ALA A 22 4.06 -7.11 -10.22
C ALA A 22 3.90 -8.60 -10.55
N LYS A 23 4.97 -9.38 -10.32
CA LYS A 23 5.04 -10.82 -10.60
C LYS A 23 4.03 -11.65 -9.79
N ALA A 24 3.66 -11.18 -8.61
CA ALA A 24 2.74 -11.87 -7.72
C ALA A 24 1.30 -11.35 -7.85
N SER A 25 1.13 -10.09 -8.30
CA SER A 25 -0.17 -9.41 -8.33
C SER A 25 -0.83 -9.42 -9.70
N GLY A 26 -0.10 -9.76 -10.77
CA GLY A 26 -0.60 -9.63 -12.14
C GLY A 26 -0.67 -8.18 -12.63
N LEU A 27 -0.14 -7.23 -11.84
CA LEU A 27 -0.11 -5.82 -12.22
C LEU A 27 1.07 -5.55 -13.15
N PRO A 28 0.96 -4.58 -14.07
CA PRO A 28 2.05 -4.24 -14.98
C PRO A 28 3.30 -3.68 -14.27
N LYS A 29 3.16 -3.22 -13.03
CA LYS A 29 4.22 -2.61 -12.22
C LYS A 29 4.02 -2.92 -10.74
N ASP A 30 5.13 -2.92 -9.99
CA ASP A 30 5.09 -2.96 -8.53
C ASP A 30 4.22 -1.81 -8.03
N SER A 31 3.35 -2.14 -7.08
CA SER A 31 2.33 -1.22 -6.59
C SER A 31 2.16 -1.34 -5.08
N VAL A 32 1.39 -0.44 -4.48
CA VAL A 32 1.08 -0.42 -3.06
C VAL A 32 -0.43 -0.39 -2.90
N ALA A 33 -0.97 -1.29 -2.08
CA ALA A 33 -2.33 -1.17 -1.58
C ALA A 33 -2.33 -0.14 -0.43
N ASN A 34 -3.03 0.96 -0.64
CA ASN A 34 -3.18 2.01 0.36
C ASN A 34 -4.33 1.66 1.32
N VAL A 35 -3.98 1.09 2.47
CA VAL A 35 -4.96 0.57 3.43
C VAL A 35 -5.68 1.69 4.19
N SER A 36 -5.13 2.91 4.16
CA SER A 36 -5.80 4.09 4.70
C SER A 36 -6.90 4.64 3.77
N GLN A 37 -6.90 4.27 2.49
CA GLN A 37 -7.86 4.72 1.48
C GLN A 37 -8.86 3.62 1.15
N VAL A 38 -9.75 3.32 2.11
CA VAL A 38 -10.89 2.41 1.92
C VAL A 38 -12.04 3.18 1.28
N ILE A 39 -12.61 2.63 0.22
CA ILE A 39 -13.71 3.23 -0.53
C ILE A 39 -14.87 2.25 -0.72
N THR A 40 -16.06 2.81 -0.93
CA THR A 40 -17.23 2.10 -1.45
C THR A 40 -17.48 2.57 -2.87
N LEU A 41 -17.74 1.65 -3.77
CA LEU A 41 -18.10 1.92 -5.15
C LEU A 41 -19.20 0.95 -5.57
N ASP A 42 -20.04 1.39 -6.50
CA ASP A 42 -20.98 0.50 -7.17
C ASP A 42 -20.22 -0.49 -8.07
N ARG A 43 -20.80 -1.68 -8.29
CA ARG A 43 -20.20 -2.71 -9.14
C ARG A 43 -20.09 -2.27 -10.60
N ASP A 44 -20.94 -1.38 -11.05
CA ASP A 44 -20.95 -0.88 -12.43
C ASP A 44 -19.71 -0.04 -12.76
N PHE A 45 -18.97 0.45 -11.76
CA PHE A 45 -17.69 1.12 -11.95
C PHE A 45 -16.52 0.15 -12.21
N LEU A 46 -16.71 -1.17 -12.02
CA LEU A 46 -15.67 -2.17 -12.29
C LEU A 46 -15.73 -2.60 -13.76
N SER A 47 -14.88 -2.01 -14.60
CA SER A 47 -14.84 -2.30 -16.04
C SER A 47 -14.12 -3.61 -16.40
N GLU A 48 -13.00 -3.90 -15.74
CA GLU A 48 -12.14 -5.03 -16.03
C GLU A 48 -11.60 -5.67 -14.76
N ARG A 49 -11.50 -7.00 -14.78
CA ARG A 49 -10.83 -7.77 -13.72
C ARG A 49 -9.34 -7.89 -14.05
N ALA A 50 -8.48 -7.28 -13.24
CA ALA A 50 -7.03 -7.46 -13.33
C ALA A 50 -6.63 -8.91 -12.95
N GLU A 51 -6.58 -9.25 -11.65
CA GLU A 51 -6.14 -10.57 -11.20
C GLU A 51 -6.76 -10.95 -9.84
N ARG A 52 -6.71 -12.23 -9.46
CA ARG A 52 -7.00 -12.67 -8.08
C ARG A 52 -5.72 -12.71 -7.26
N LEU A 53 -5.59 -11.85 -6.26
CA LEU A 53 -4.51 -11.98 -5.28
C LEU A 53 -4.74 -13.23 -4.42
N ARG A 54 -3.73 -14.12 -4.35
CA ARG A 54 -3.77 -15.31 -3.48
C ARG A 54 -3.44 -14.91 -2.04
N GLY A 55 -4.15 -15.48 -1.07
CA GLY A 55 -4.12 -15.05 0.34
C GLY A 55 -2.86 -15.39 1.16
N ARG A 56 -1.75 -15.80 0.52
CA ARG A 56 -0.51 -16.16 1.22
C ARG A 56 0.67 -15.50 0.51
N GLY A 57 1.37 -14.58 1.18
CA GLY A 57 2.63 -14.01 0.71
C GLY A 57 2.74 -12.48 0.66
N TRP A 58 1.70 -11.72 1.04
CA TRP A 58 1.79 -10.26 1.07
C TRP A 58 2.25 -9.77 2.44
N THR A 59 3.39 -9.08 2.46
CA THR A 59 3.98 -8.56 3.70
C THR A 59 3.43 -7.16 3.98
N LEU A 60 2.76 -6.99 5.12
CA LEU A 60 2.44 -5.68 5.68
C LEU A 60 3.74 -4.91 5.91
N SER A 61 3.81 -3.65 5.50
CA SER A 61 5.02 -2.86 5.66
C SER A 61 5.24 -2.49 7.14
N GLU A 62 5.92 -3.36 7.87
CA GLU A 62 6.37 -3.08 9.25
C GLU A 62 7.55 -2.09 9.29
N ARG A 63 8.10 -1.74 8.12
CA ARG A 63 9.28 -0.88 7.94
C ARG A 63 9.07 0.52 8.55
N SER A 64 7.82 0.95 8.75
CA SER A 64 7.45 2.21 9.39
C SER A 64 7.70 2.28 10.90
N ARG A 65 7.63 1.15 11.64
CA ARG A 65 7.79 1.19 13.12
C ARG A 65 9.21 1.55 13.57
N ARG A 66 10.24 1.18 12.79
CA ARG A 66 11.65 1.48 13.13
C ARG A 66 12.08 2.90 12.76
N ASP A 67 11.47 3.53 11.76
CA ASP A 67 11.82 4.88 11.31
C ASP A 67 10.99 5.99 11.96
N HIS A 68 9.77 5.70 12.41
CA HIS A 68 8.95 6.70 13.08
C HIS A 68 9.56 7.17 14.42
N GLU A 69 10.30 6.27 15.10
CA GLU A 69 11.04 6.56 16.32
C GLU A 69 12.31 7.40 16.06
N ARG A 70 12.94 7.24 14.88
CA ARG A 70 14.08 8.07 14.45
C ARG A 70 13.66 9.46 13.98
N ARG A 71 12.50 9.59 13.31
CA ARG A 71 12.00 10.89 12.83
C ARG A 71 11.46 11.81 13.94
N ARG A 72 10.98 11.27 15.06
CA ARG A 72 10.58 12.08 16.24
C ARG A 72 11.75 12.80 16.92
N ARG A 73 13.01 12.42 16.66
CA ARG A 73 14.20 13.17 17.12
C ARG A 73 14.58 14.34 16.20
N ILE A 74 14.25 14.29 14.92
CA ILE A 74 14.69 15.31 13.95
C ILE A 74 13.69 16.49 13.88
N SER A 75 12.39 16.26 14.15
CA SER A 75 11.41 17.35 14.24
C SER A 75 11.56 18.25 15.48
N ARG A 76 12.52 17.99 16.37
CA ARG A 76 12.86 18.87 17.51
C ARG A 76 14.08 19.77 17.26
N VAL A 77 14.67 19.68 16.06
CA VAL A 77 15.86 20.46 15.64
C VAL A 77 15.50 21.47 14.52
N TRP A 78 14.22 21.60 14.18
CA TRP A 78 13.69 22.65 13.30
C TRP A 78 12.48 23.34 13.95
N LEU A 79 12.69 23.85 15.17
CA LEU A 79 11.92 24.93 15.79
C LEU A 79 12.93 25.94 16.35
#